data_AF-A0AAW4TL14-F1
#
_entry.id   AF-A0AAW4TL14-F1
#
_cell.length_a   1.000
_cell.length_b   1.000
_cell.length_c   1.000
_cell.angle_alpha   90.00
_cell.angle_beta   90.00
_cell.angle_gamma   90.00
#
_symmetry.space_group_name_H-M   'P 1'
#
loop_
_entity.id
_entity.type
_entity.pdbx_description
1 polymer ?
#
loop_
_entity_poly.entity_id
_entity_poly.type
_entity_poly.pdbx_seq_one_letter_code
_entity_poly.pdbx_strand_id
1 'polypeptide(L)'
;MSKLLKRLFGFLLPGVDADGAADPGLDAGGDDAGSGDAGGGDSGAGGGGVDPADDDFDFDFVEPASPARRTTSEADRLAALEAEVERRGRLVDASRAAAPAAPVTDRDFDAEEARLRDPNTTEIERWQIQSNRTLRQSQQAAQAALFQAQDLRDQTLFESKIASDPHRARYRDRVEQAVQDERRAGRNASREAVYYYMLGKDIADGKLKPKAKAKSPAADVPRGKTPGVRSTVPPARGQTEHQKRAARLADVNI
;
A
#
# COMPACT_ATOMS: atom_id res chain seq x y z
N MET A 1 17.98 -49.71 11.10
CA MET A 1 17.33 -48.43 11.46
C MET A 1 16.14 -48.71 12.35
N SER A 2 16.01 -48.02 13.49
CA SER A 2 14.95 -48.26 14.44
C SER A 2 13.59 -47.78 13.90
N LYS A 3 12.52 -48.53 14.20
CA LYS A 3 11.14 -48.23 13.75
C LYS A 3 10.64 -46.87 14.25
N LEU A 4 11.22 -46.40 15.35
CA LEU A 4 10.95 -45.09 15.97
C LEU A 4 11.47 -43.94 15.10
N LEU A 5 12.66 -44.07 14.53
CA LEU A 5 13.24 -43.09 13.61
C LEU A 5 12.40 -42.96 12.33
N LYS A 6 11.89 -44.06 11.77
CA LYS A 6 11.02 -44.02 10.58
C LYS A 6 9.70 -43.27 10.82
N ARG A 7 9.06 -43.47 11.98
CA ARG A 7 7.82 -42.76 12.32
C ARG A 7 8.05 -41.27 12.55
N LEU A 8 9.20 -40.91 13.11
CA LEU A 8 9.54 -39.52 13.38
C LEU A 8 9.81 -38.74 12.08
N PHE A 9 10.46 -39.37 11.10
CA PHE A 9 10.64 -38.78 9.77
C PHE A 9 9.34 -38.69 8.96
N GLY A 10 8.46 -39.70 9.03
CA GLY A 10 7.15 -39.64 8.37
C GLY A 10 6.22 -38.55 8.93
N PHE A 11 6.42 -38.13 10.18
CA PHE A 11 5.64 -37.05 10.80
C PHE A 11 6.23 -35.66 10.50
N LEU A 12 7.56 -35.54 10.39
CA LEU A 12 8.23 -34.26 10.11
C LEU A 12 8.22 -33.87 8.63
N LEU A 13 8.19 -34.84 7.71
CA LEU A 13 8.14 -34.61 6.27
C LEU A 13 7.03 -35.46 5.64
N PRO A 14 5.76 -35.02 5.68
CA PRO A 14 4.71 -35.66 4.90
C PRO A 14 5.06 -35.55 3.42
N GLY A 15 5.40 -36.67 2.78
CA GLY A 15 5.71 -36.76 1.35
C GLY A 15 7.11 -37.26 0.97
N VAL A 16 7.98 -37.60 1.93
CA VAL A 16 9.26 -38.27 1.62
C VAL A 16 9.15 -39.76 1.95
N ASP A 17 8.42 -40.49 1.09
CA ASP A 17 8.60 -41.92 0.99
C ASP A 17 9.88 -42.18 0.20
N ALA A 18 10.90 -42.62 0.92
CA ALA A 18 12.14 -43.13 0.36
C ALA A 18 11.90 -44.57 -0.11
N ASP A 19 11.33 -44.75 -1.30
CA ASP A 19 11.47 -45.95 -2.12
C ASP A 19 11.04 -45.67 -3.57
N GLY A 20 12.03 -45.57 -4.47
CA GLY A 20 11.96 -46.11 -5.84
C GLY A 20 10.93 -45.57 -6.85
N ALA A 21 11.44 -44.77 -7.79
CA ALA A 21 11.20 -44.84 -9.24
C ALA A 21 9.76 -45.01 -9.76
N ALA A 22 9.19 -43.94 -10.35
CA ALA A 22 8.45 -43.99 -11.62
C ALA A 22 8.17 -42.57 -12.16
N ASP A 23 8.56 -42.32 -13.40
CA ASP A 23 7.91 -41.36 -14.32
C ASP A 23 6.46 -41.82 -14.58
N PRO A 24 5.44 -40.95 -14.58
CA PRO A 24 4.90 -40.35 -15.82
C PRO A 24 4.42 -38.89 -15.60
N GLY A 25 4.23 -38.01 -16.60
CA GLY A 25 3.41 -38.18 -17.79
C GLY A 25 2.03 -37.52 -17.58
N LEU A 26 1.71 -36.65 -18.54
CA LEU A 26 0.49 -35.89 -18.83
C LEU A 26 -0.88 -36.53 -18.47
N ASP A 27 -1.88 -35.65 -18.28
CA ASP A 27 -3.30 -35.76 -18.72
C ASP A 27 -4.41 -36.13 -17.69
N ALA A 28 -5.60 -35.61 -18.01
CA ALA A 28 -6.97 -35.76 -17.46
C ALA A 28 -7.30 -34.92 -16.21
N GLY A 29 -8.29 -34.01 -16.21
CA GLY A 29 -9.72 -34.20 -16.57
C GLY A 29 -10.48 -34.37 -15.23
N GLY A 30 -11.32 -33.45 -14.76
CA GLY A 30 -12.68 -33.21 -15.27
C GLY A 30 -13.70 -33.87 -14.33
N ASP A 31 -14.77 -33.12 -13.99
CA ASP A 31 -16.09 -33.64 -13.57
C ASP A 31 -16.20 -34.08 -12.07
N ASP A 32 -17.31 -34.02 -11.34
CA ASP A 32 -18.67 -33.48 -11.39
C ASP A 32 -19.36 -33.96 -10.07
N ALA A 33 -20.53 -33.41 -9.77
CA ALA A 33 -21.53 -33.80 -8.76
C ALA A 33 -21.32 -33.24 -7.33
N GLY A 34 -22.24 -32.47 -6.73
CA GLY A 34 -23.66 -32.30 -7.02
C GLY A 34 -24.53 -33.05 -6.01
N SER A 35 -25.05 -32.30 -5.03
CA SER A 35 -26.29 -32.50 -4.24
C SER A 35 -26.47 -33.74 -3.34
N GLY A 36 -26.87 -33.47 -2.09
CA GLY A 36 -27.39 -34.48 -1.16
C GLY A 36 -27.89 -33.85 0.14
N ASP A 37 -29.14 -33.37 0.10
CA ASP A 37 -29.99 -32.94 1.22
C ASP A 37 -30.24 -34.05 2.27
N ALA A 38 -30.35 -33.66 3.55
CA ALA A 38 -31.32 -34.20 4.52
C ALA A 38 -31.13 -33.56 5.91
N GLY A 39 -32.20 -32.94 6.42
CA GLY A 39 -32.23 -32.20 7.68
C GLY A 39 -32.52 -32.99 8.95
N GLY A 40 -32.93 -32.24 9.98
CA GLY A 40 -33.65 -32.71 11.15
C GLY A 40 -32.95 -32.47 12.49
N GLY A 41 -33.58 -31.68 13.37
CA GLY A 41 -33.25 -31.70 14.80
C GLY A 41 -33.53 -30.41 15.57
N ASP A 42 -34.79 -30.04 15.72
CA ASP A 42 -35.28 -29.19 16.80
C ASP A 42 -35.12 -29.90 18.15
N SER A 43 -34.60 -29.19 19.16
CA SER A 43 -34.81 -29.51 20.57
C SER A 43 -34.62 -28.24 21.39
N GLY A 44 -35.76 -27.66 21.79
CA GLY A 44 -35.87 -26.46 22.59
C GLY A 44 -35.15 -26.51 23.94
N ALA A 45 -34.56 -25.37 24.30
CA ALA A 45 -34.07 -25.10 25.64
C ALA A 45 -35.07 -24.19 26.36
N GLY A 46 -35.60 -24.71 27.47
CA GLY A 46 -36.59 -24.07 28.32
C GLY A 46 -36.08 -22.81 29.01
N GLY A 47 -37.03 -21.95 29.34
CA GLY A 47 -36.82 -20.69 30.03
C GLY A 47 -36.33 -20.85 31.46
N GLY A 48 -35.43 -19.95 31.83
CA GLY A 48 -35.19 -19.52 33.20
C GLY A 48 -35.27 -18.00 33.21
N GLY A 49 -36.32 -17.46 33.83
CA GLY A 49 -36.55 -16.02 33.92
C GLY A 49 -35.46 -15.31 34.70
N VAL A 50 -34.94 -14.24 34.11
CA VAL A 50 -34.26 -13.18 34.84
C VAL A 50 -34.87 -11.88 34.33
N ASP A 51 -35.56 -11.22 35.25
CA ASP A 51 -36.18 -9.89 35.14
C ASP A 51 -35.12 -8.85 34.76
N PRO A 52 -35.14 -8.23 33.56
CA PRO A 52 -34.30 -7.08 33.29
C PRO A 52 -34.98 -5.87 33.91
N ALA A 53 -34.41 -5.39 35.02
CA ALA A 53 -34.69 -4.05 35.51
C ALA A 53 -34.54 -3.06 34.36
N ASP A 54 -35.59 -2.28 34.13
CA ASP A 54 -35.61 -1.09 33.28
C ASP A 54 -34.61 -0.07 33.83
N ASP A 55 -33.33 -0.25 33.51
CA ASP A 55 -32.33 0.81 33.63
C ASP A 55 -32.49 1.72 32.40
N ASP A 56 -33.28 2.78 32.58
CA ASP A 56 -33.31 3.96 31.71
C ASP A 56 -31.92 4.60 31.67
N PHE A 57 -31.05 4.08 30.80
CA PHE A 57 -29.80 4.73 30.43
C PHE A 57 -30.13 5.93 29.53
N ASP A 58 -30.36 7.09 30.16
CA ASP A 58 -30.44 8.37 29.47
C ASP A 58 -29.04 8.72 28.93
N PHE A 59 -28.76 8.27 27.71
CA PHE A 59 -27.53 8.60 27.00
C PHE A 59 -27.63 10.06 26.53
N ASP A 60 -27.07 10.97 27.32
CA ASP A 60 -26.78 12.35 26.90
C ASP A 60 -25.77 12.33 25.75
N PHE A 61 -26.25 12.04 24.54
CA PHE A 61 -25.49 12.16 23.31
C PHE A 61 -25.27 13.65 23.04
N VAL A 62 -24.15 14.16 23.55
CA VAL A 62 -23.62 15.46 23.13
C VAL A 62 -23.20 15.32 21.67
N GLU A 63 -24.08 15.77 20.77
CA GLU A 63 -23.80 15.84 19.34
C GLU A 63 -22.48 16.59 19.14
N PRO A 64 -21.45 15.98 18.53
CA PRO A 64 -20.19 16.66 18.31
C PRO A 64 -20.45 17.82 17.36
N ALA A 65 -20.48 19.04 17.92
CA ALA A 65 -20.66 20.26 17.17
C ALA A 65 -19.69 20.26 15.97
N SER A 66 -20.26 20.31 14.77
CA SER A 66 -19.48 20.35 13.52
C SER A 66 -18.44 21.46 13.63
N PRO A 67 -17.14 21.19 13.35
CA PRO A 67 -16.11 22.20 13.51
C PRO A 67 -16.44 23.39 12.62
N ALA A 68 -16.69 24.54 13.27
CA ALA A 68 -16.92 25.79 12.57
C ALA A 68 -15.78 26.01 11.57
N ARG A 69 -16.12 26.10 10.28
CA ARG A 69 -15.16 26.37 9.20
C ARG A 69 -14.52 27.74 9.45
N ARG A 70 -13.40 27.75 10.16
CA ARG A 70 -12.55 28.93 10.27
C ARG A 70 -12.09 29.28 8.86
N THR A 71 -12.49 30.43 8.37
CA THR A 71 -11.98 31.03 7.13
C THR A 71 -10.56 31.51 7.40
N THR A 72 -9.62 30.55 7.50
CA THR A 72 -8.20 30.88 7.53
C THR A 72 -7.87 31.57 6.22
N SER A 73 -7.28 32.76 6.31
CA SER A 73 -6.91 33.52 5.13
C SER A 73 -5.90 32.70 4.32
N GLU A 74 -5.86 32.91 3.01
CA GLU A 74 -4.93 32.20 2.13
C GLU A 74 -3.46 32.42 2.56
N ALA A 75 -3.17 33.59 3.15
CA ALA A 75 -1.88 33.90 3.76
C ALA A 75 -1.55 33.01 4.97
N ASP A 76 -2.52 32.74 5.85
CA ASP A 76 -2.30 31.85 7.01
C ASP A 76 -2.05 30.40 6.57
N ARG A 77 -2.69 29.97 5.46
CA ARG A 77 -2.46 28.64 4.89
C ARG A 77 -1.08 28.51 4.27
N LEU A 78 -0.62 29.55 3.58
CA LEU A 78 0.73 29.58 3.00
C LEU A 78 1.81 29.59 4.10
N ALA A 79 1.63 30.39 5.16
CA ALA A 79 2.55 30.42 6.29
C ALA A 79 2.60 29.07 7.03
N ALA A 80 1.47 28.39 7.19
CA ALA A 80 1.43 27.05 7.78
C ALA A 80 2.13 26.01 6.89
N LEU A 81 2.00 26.10 5.57
CA LEU A 81 2.69 25.22 4.62
C LEU A 81 4.20 25.47 4.63
N GLU A 82 4.65 26.72 4.70
CA GLU A 82 6.07 27.07 4.77
C GLU A 82 6.70 26.56 6.09
N ALA A 83 6.02 26.74 7.22
CA ALA A 83 6.47 26.22 8.50
C ALA A 83 6.56 24.67 8.52
N GLU A 84 5.63 23.98 7.85
CA GLU A 84 5.65 22.53 7.72
C GLU A 84 6.79 22.05 6.79
N VAL A 85 7.04 22.76 5.68
CA VAL A 85 8.18 22.48 4.79
C VAL A 85 9.50 22.69 5.51
N GLU A 86 9.62 23.77 6.28
CA GLU A 86 10.83 24.05 7.07
C GLU A 86 11.04 22.99 8.16
N ARG A 87 9.96 22.59 8.86
CA ARG A 87 10.02 21.49 9.84
C ARG A 87 10.48 20.18 9.19
N ARG A 88 9.93 19.83 8.02
CA ARG A 88 10.35 18.63 7.27
C ARG A 88 11.78 18.74 6.77
N GLY A 89 12.18 19.91 6.28
CA GLY A 89 13.55 20.20 5.87
C GLY A 89 14.53 19.93 7.01
N ARG A 90 14.26 20.46 8.21
CA ARG A 90 15.08 20.22 9.40
C ARG A 90 15.14 18.75 9.81
N LEU A 91 14.04 17.99 9.67
CA LEU A 91 14.04 16.55 9.97
C LEU A 91 14.88 15.75 8.95
N VAL A 92 14.78 16.09 7.68
CA VAL A 92 15.59 15.48 6.61
C VAL A 92 17.07 15.82 6.81
N ASP A 93 17.39 17.08 7.08
CA ASP A 93 18.76 17.52 7.36
C ASP A 93 19.31 16.89 8.63
N ALA A 94 18.49 16.73 9.69
CA ALA A 94 18.88 15.99 10.89
C ALA A 94 19.14 14.51 10.59
N SER A 95 18.33 13.87 9.75
CA SER A 95 18.58 12.49 9.31
C SER A 95 19.82 12.36 8.43
N ARG A 96 20.19 13.42 7.72
CA ARG A 96 21.39 13.46 6.86
C ARG A 96 22.66 13.81 7.64
N ALA A 97 22.53 14.63 8.68
CA ALA A 97 23.61 15.07 9.56
C ALA A 97 23.85 14.11 10.74
N ALA A 98 22.96 13.13 10.95
CA ALA A 98 23.25 11.98 11.79
C ALA A 98 24.52 11.31 11.24
N ALA A 99 25.64 11.54 11.92
CA ALA A 99 26.92 10.94 11.61
C ALA A 99 26.74 9.43 11.40
N PRO A 100 27.51 8.80 10.49
CA PRO A 100 27.44 7.36 10.31
C PRO A 100 27.58 6.73 11.69
N ALA A 101 26.55 6.02 12.12
CA ALA A 101 26.57 5.30 13.38
C ALA A 101 27.88 4.53 13.40
N ALA A 102 28.76 4.85 14.35
CA ALA A 102 30.01 4.12 14.52
C ALA A 102 29.64 2.63 14.47
N PRO A 103 30.41 1.79 13.73
CA PRO A 103 30.08 0.40 13.63
C PRO A 103 29.87 -0.09 15.05
N VAL A 104 28.68 -0.64 15.33
CA VAL A 104 28.38 -1.29 16.60
C VAL A 104 29.21 -2.55 16.59
N THR A 105 30.52 -2.40 16.72
CA THR A 105 31.45 -3.49 16.97
C THR A 105 30.95 -4.12 18.26
N ASP A 106 30.72 -5.41 18.13
CA ASP A 106 29.94 -6.30 18.98
C ASP A 106 30.63 -6.40 20.35
N ARG A 107 30.51 -5.35 21.15
CA ARG A 107 31.24 -5.20 22.42
C ARG A 107 30.94 -6.34 23.40
N ASP A 108 29.77 -6.95 23.23
CA ASP A 108 29.32 -8.15 23.92
C ASP A 108 30.03 -9.41 23.41
N PHE A 109 30.37 -9.48 22.11
CA PHE A 109 31.14 -10.58 21.51
C PHE A 109 32.56 -10.66 22.09
N ASP A 110 33.27 -9.52 22.17
CA ASP A 110 34.64 -9.49 22.70
C ASP A 110 34.67 -9.89 24.19
N ALA A 111 33.66 -9.45 24.96
CA ALA A 111 33.51 -9.81 26.36
C ALA A 111 33.16 -11.29 26.56
N GLU A 112 32.33 -11.86 25.68
CA GLU A 112 32.00 -13.28 25.68
C GLU A 112 33.16 -14.16 25.21
N GLU A 113 33.96 -13.70 24.24
CA GLU A 113 35.16 -14.39 23.79
C GLU A 113 36.24 -14.41 24.88
N ALA A 114 36.40 -13.31 25.61
CA ALA A 114 37.28 -13.25 26.78
C ALA A 114 36.84 -14.24 27.88
N ARG A 115 35.52 -14.38 28.11
CA ARG A 115 34.98 -15.38 29.05
C ARG A 115 35.19 -16.79 28.55
N LEU A 116 34.92 -17.09 27.28
CA LEU A 116 35.16 -18.43 26.71
C LEU A 116 36.64 -18.84 26.75
N ARG A 117 37.56 -17.87 26.80
CA ARG A 117 39.00 -18.11 26.92
C ARG A 117 39.44 -18.38 28.36
N ASP A 118 38.62 -18.05 29.36
CA ASP A 118 38.93 -18.34 30.76
C ASP A 118 38.80 -19.85 31.01
N PRO A 119 39.89 -20.52 31.44
CA PRO A 119 39.85 -21.95 31.74
C PRO A 119 38.88 -22.33 32.88
N ASN A 120 38.46 -21.37 33.71
CA ASN A 120 37.54 -21.60 34.82
C ASN A 120 36.05 -21.55 34.43
N THR A 121 35.71 -21.22 33.17
CA THR A 121 34.31 -21.15 32.74
C THR A 121 33.67 -22.52 32.69
N THR A 122 32.51 -22.65 33.34
CA THR A 122 31.75 -23.90 33.44
C THR A 122 31.15 -24.30 32.08
N GLU A 123 30.87 -25.59 31.87
CA GLU A 123 30.29 -26.08 30.63
C GLU A 123 28.90 -25.48 30.34
N ILE A 124 28.11 -25.24 31.39
CA ILE A 124 26.80 -24.60 31.31
C ILE A 124 26.93 -23.15 30.83
N GLU A 125 27.90 -22.38 31.33
CA GLU A 125 28.14 -21.00 30.89
C GLU A 125 28.62 -20.95 29.43
N ARG A 126 29.47 -21.89 29.00
CA ARG A 126 29.87 -22.00 27.59
C ARG A 126 28.69 -22.25 26.68
N TRP A 127 27.79 -23.15 27.08
CA TRP A 127 26.56 -23.42 26.33
C TRP A 127 25.65 -22.20 26.27
N GLN A 128 25.48 -21.47 27.39
CA GLN A 128 24.67 -20.25 27.42
C GLN A 128 25.23 -19.16 26.50
N ILE A 129 26.55 -18.95 26.51
CA ILE A 129 27.23 -17.99 25.62
C ILE A 129 27.02 -18.37 24.15
N GLN A 130 27.21 -19.65 23.80
CA GLN A 130 26.98 -20.14 22.43
C GLN A 130 25.51 -20.00 21.99
N SER A 131 24.57 -20.28 22.90
CA SER A 131 23.13 -20.10 22.67
C SER A 131 22.78 -18.64 22.40
N ASN A 132 23.26 -17.72 23.25
CA ASN A 132 23.05 -16.29 23.08
C ASN A 132 23.65 -15.76 21.77
N ARG A 133 24.85 -16.23 21.39
CA ARG A 133 25.48 -15.88 20.12
C ARG A 133 24.67 -16.36 18.93
N THR A 134 24.20 -17.60 18.97
CA THR A 134 23.34 -18.17 17.92
C THR A 134 22.03 -17.40 17.82
N LEU A 135 21.44 -17.02 18.95
CA LEU A 135 20.22 -16.22 18.99
C LEU A 135 20.43 -14.83 18.35
N ARG A 136 21.51 -14.13 18.71
CA ARG A 136 21.84 -12.82 18.09
C ARG A 136 22.10 -12.95 16.59
N GLN A 137 22.85 -13.97 16.17
CA GLN A 137 23.07 -14.24 14.75
C GLN A 137 21.77 -14.55 14.00
N SER A 138 20.88 -15.35 14.60
CA SER A 138 19.56 -15.66 14.04
C SER A 138 18.70 -14.40 13.89
N GLN A 139 18.71 -13.52 14.89
CA GLN A 139 18.00 -12.24 14.84
C GLN A 139 18.56 -11.32 13.75
N GLN A 140 19.89 -11.20 13.63
CA GLN A 140 20.54 -10.43 12.57
C GLN A 140 20.21 -11.01 11.18
N ALA A 141 20.26 -12.33 11.02
CA ALA A 141 19.89 -13.01 9.78
C ALA A 141 18.42 -12.78 9.42
N ALA A 142 17.51 -12.84 10.39
CA ALA A 142 16.09 -12.55 10.19
C ALA A 142 15.86 -11.09 9.76
N GLN A 143 16.55 -10.13 10.39
CA GLN A 143 16.46 -8.71 10.00
C GLN A 143 17.01 -8.48 8.59
N ALA A 144 18.15 -9.11 8.24
CA ALA A 144 18.71 -9.04 6.89
C ALA A 144 17.77 -9.65 5.85
N ALA A 145 17.13 -10.78 6.15
CA ALA A 145 16.15 -11.42 5.28
C ALA A 145 14.91 -10.54 5.07
N LEU A 146 14.41 -9.87 6.12
CA LEU A 146 13.31 -8.93 6.01
C LEU A 146 13.67 -7.72 5.13
N PHE A 147 14.89 -7.21 5.25
CA PHE A 147 15.37 -6.11 4.40
C PHE A 147 15.44 -6.53 2.92
N GLN A 148 15.99 -7.72 2.65
CA GLN A 148 16.02 -8.28 1.30
C GLN A 148 14.62 -8.51 0.73
N ALA A 149 13.67 -9.01 1.54
CA ALA A 149 12.29 -9.21 1.12
C ALA A 149 11.59 -7.89 0.78
N GLN A 150 11.81 -6.83 1.57
CA GLN A 150 11.31 -5.49 1.27
C GLN A 150 11.90 -4.94 -0.03
N ASP A 151 13.18 -5.18 -0.28
CA ASP A 151 13.85 -4.77 -1.50
C ASP A 151 13.27 -5.43 -2.74
N LEU A 152 13.12 -6.76 -2.72
CA LEU A 152 12.50 -7.50 -3.82
C LEU A 152 11.06 -7.06 -4.07
N ARG A 153 10.31 -6.77 -3.01
CA ARG A 153 8.95 -6.22 -3.13
C ARG A 153 8.97 -4.85 -3.82
N ASP A 154 9.86 -3.95 -3.44
CA ASP A 154 9.97 -2.63 -4.07
C ASP A 154 10.39 -2.74 -5.54
N GLN A 155 11.33 -3.63 -5.85
CA GLN A 155 11.75 -3.91 -7.23
C GLN A 155 10.58 -4.40 -8.08
N THR A 156 9.85 -5.44 -7.62
CA THR A 156 8.70 -5.99 -8.35
C THR A 156 7.58 -4.97 -8.52
N LEU A 157 7.31 -4.14 -7.51
CA LEU A 157 6.34 -3.05 -7.62
C LEU A 157 6.77 -2.02 -8.66
N PHE A 158 8.05 -1.65 -8.69
CA PHE A 158 8.57 -0.72 -9.68
C PHE A 158 8.51 -1.30 -11.09
N GLU A 159 8.92 -2.56 -11.27
CA GLU A 159 8.85 -3.28 -12.55
C GLU A 159 7.40 -3.42 -13.06
N SER A 160 6.44 -3.70 -12.17
CA SER A 160 5.01 -3.73 -12.54
C SER A 160 4.52 -2.38 -13.07
N LYS A 161 5.04 -1.27 -12.53
CA LYS A 161 4.73 0.09 -13.00
C LYS A 161 5.41 0.41 -14.33
N ILE A 162 6.56 -0.20 -14.64
CA ILE A 162 7.20 -0.07 -15.96
C ILE A 162 6.33 -0.71 -17.04
N ALA A 163 5.69 -1.85 -16.75
CA ALA A 163 4.81 -2.52 -17.70
C ALA A 163 3.60 -1.64 -18.11
N SER A 164 3.09 -0.81 -17.19
CA SER A 164 1.99 0.14 -17.47
C SER A 164 2.45 1.49 -18.01
N ASP A 165 3.67 1.95 -17.69
CA ASP A 165 4.23 3.22 -18.13
C ASP A 165 5.65 3.06 -18.72
N PRO A 166 5.77 3.00 -20.07
CA PRO A 166 7.05 2.88 -20.75
C PRO A 166 8.03 4.04 -20.50
N HIS A 167 7.56 5.20 -20.01
CA HIS A 167 8.44 6.31 -19.68
C HIS A 167 9.36 5.95 -18.51
N ARG A 168 8.87 5.15 -17.56
CA ARG A 168 9.63 4.66 -16.40
C ARG A 168 10.79 3.76 -16.81
N ALA A 169 10.66 3.01 -17.90
CA ALA A 169 11.72 2.14 -18.42
C ALA A 169 13.03 2.91 -18.68
N ARG A 170 12.95 4.16 -19.14
CA ARG A 170 14.12 5.03 -19.40
C ARG A 170 14.89 5.42 -18.14
N TYR A 171 14.25 5.30 -16.99
CA TYR A 171 14.84 5.63 -15.69
C TYR A 171 15.25 4.38 -14.91
N ARG A 172 14.92 3.18 -15.37
CA ARG A 172 15.15 1.93 -14.64
C ARG A 172 16.59 1.82 -14.14
N ASP A 173 17.56 1.89 -15.05
CA ASP A 173 18.97 1.69 -14.71
C ASP A 173 19.53 2.86 -13.86
N ARG A 174 19.06 4.09 -14.12
CA ARG A 174 19.46 5.27 -13.33
C ARG A 174 18.91 5.24 -11.90
N VAL A 175 17.67 4.78 -11.73
CA VAL A 175 17.02 4.62 -10.43
C VAL A 175 17.71 3.53 -9.63
N GLU A 176 18.03 2.39 -10.25
CA GLU A 176 18.73 1.30 -9.57
C GLU A 176 20.13 1.73 -9.10
N GLN A 177 20.88 2.45 -9.94
CA GLN A 177 22.17 3.01 -9.55
C GLN A 177 22.04 3.99 -8.38
N ALA A 178 21.09 4.92 -8.43
CA ALA A 178 20.88 5.89 -7.36
C ALA A 178 20.40 5.23 -6.05
N VAL A 179 19.59 4.17 -6.11
CA VAL A 179 19.19 3.40 -4.92
C VAL A 179 20.40 2.68 -4.31
N GLN A 180 21.29 2.12 -5.13
CA GLN A 180 22.53 1.51 -4.63
C GLN A 180 23.46 2.53 -3.97
N ASP A 181 23.58 3.73 -4.55
CA ASP A 181 24.39 4.81 -3.97
C ASP A 181 23.79 5.33 -2.66
N GLU A 182 22.46 5.43 -2.56
CA GLU A 182 21.77 5.75 -1.31
C GLU A 182 22.01 4.68 -0.23
N ARG A 183 22.00 3.39 -0.58
CA ARG A 183 22.33 2.30 0.36
C ARG A 183 23.77 2.34 0.84
N ARG A 184 24.71 2.65 -0.06
CA ARG A 184 26.11 2.87 0.31
C ARG A 184 26.26 4.04 1.28
N ALA A 185 25.40 5.06 1.16
CA ALA A 185 25.30 6.16 2.10
C ALA A 185 24.50 5.83 3.38
N GLY A 186 24.09 4.57 3.59
CA GLY A 186 23.33 4.12 4.77
C GLY A 186 21.86 4.49 4.74
N ARG A 187 21.31 4.90 3.59
CA ARG A 187 19.92 5.34 3.44
C ARG A 187 19.13 4.33 2.60
N ASN A 188 17.90 4.09 3.03
CA ASN A 188 16.98 3.19 2.34
C ASN A 188 15.87 4.00 1.66
N ALA A 189 16.16 4.47 0.44
CA ALA A 189 15.15 5.11 -0.42
C ALA A 189 14.44 4.05 -1.27
N SER A 190 13.12 4.19 -1.45
CA SER A 190 12.37 3.35 -2.38
C SER A 190 12.68 3.74 -3.83
N ARG A 191 12.66 2.76 -4.75
CA ARG A 191 12.87 3.02 -6.19
C ARG A 191 11.89 4.04 -6.74
N GLU A 192 10.66 4.03 -6.25
CA GLU A 192 9.64 4.99 -6.67
C GLU A 192 9.96 6.43 -6.21
N ALA A 193 10.44 6.62 -4.98
CA ALA A 193 10.83 7.94 -4.50
C ALA A 193 12.00 8.50 -5.33
N VAL A 194 13.00 7.66 -5.61
CA VAL A 194 14.14 8.01 -6.46
C VAL A 194 13.68 8.34 -7.88
N TYR A 195 12.75 7.56 -8.45
CA TYR A 195 12.18 7.86 -9.76
C TYR A 195 11.53 9.24 -9.82
N TYR A 196 10.66 9.59 -8.87
CA TYR A 196 10.01 10.90 -8.87
C TYR A 196 10.99 12.05 -8.64
N TYR A 197 12.02 11.84 -7.82
CA TYR A 197 13.09 12.81 -7.64
C TYR A 197 13.85 13.06 -8.95
N MET A 198 14.24 12.00 -9.67
CA MET A 198 14.94 12.12 -10.95
C MET A 198 14.07 12.76 -12.03
N LEU A 199 12.79 12.38 -12.09
CA LEU A 199 11.82 12.98 -13.00
C LEU A 199 11.64 14.47 -12.70
N GLY A 200 11.48 14.83 -11.42
CA GLY A 200 11.36 16.23 -10.98
C GLY A 200 12.60 17.04 -11.34
N LYS A 201 13.79 16.46 -11.18
CA LYS A 201 15.06 17.08 -11.59
C LYS A 201 15.12 17.30 -13.11
N ASP A 202 14.78 16.30 -13.92
CA ASP A 202 14.81 16.44 -15.38
C ASP A 202 13.74 17.44 -15.89
N ILE A 203 12.63 17.64 -15.16
CA ILE A 203 11.65 18.71 -15.41
C ILE A 203 12.20 20.08 -15.02
N ALA A 204 12.83 20.20 -13.85
CA ALA A 204 13.42 21.44 -13.35
C ALA A 204 14.59 21.91 -14.24
N ASP A 205 15.39 20.96 -14.75
CA ASP A 205 16.50 21.20 -15.69
C ASP A 205 16.00 21.56 -17.11
N GLY A 206 14.68 21.57 -17.35
CA GLY A 206 14.08 21.89 -18.64
C GLY A 206 14.26 20.85 -19.74
N LYS A 207 14.90 19.71 -19.44
CA LYS A 207 15.07 18.58 -20.37
C LYS A 207 13.73 17.95 -20.74
N LEU A 208 12.79 17.96 -19.79
CA LEU A 208 11.40 17.61 -20.02
C LEU A 208 10.57 18.87 -19.87
N LYS A 209 10.11 19.43 -21.00
CA LYS A 209 9.08 20.48 -20.95
C LYS A 209 7.90 19.91 -20.16
N PRO A 210 7.50 20.50 -19.02
CA PRO A 210 6.28 20.09 -18.35
C PRO A 210 5.20 20.21 -19.42
N LYS A 211 4.58 19.06 -19.76
CA LYS A 211 3.42 19.07 -20.63
C LYS A 211 2.38 19.81 -19.83
N ALA A 212 2.33 21.12 -20.00
CA ALA A 212 1.33 21.98 -19.40
C ALA A 212 0.04 21.23 -19.61
N LYS A 213 -0.63 20.85 -18.52
CA LYS A 213 -1.97 20.27 -18.59
C LYS A 213 -2.67 21.13 -19.61
N ALA A 214 -2.97 20.56 -20.78
CA ALA A 214 -3.74 21.27 -21.77
C ALA A 214 -4.94 21.72 -20.98
N LYS A 215 -5.03 23.04 -20.75
CA LYS A 215 -6.23 23.65 -20.22
C LYS A 215 -7.23 23.20 -21.25
N SER A 216 -8.05 22.19 -20.92
CA SER A 216 -9.04 21.67 -21.83
C SER A 216 -9.69 22.92 -22.40
N PRO A 217 -9.56 23.21 -23.71
CA PRO A 217 -10.24 24.37 -24.25
C PRO A 217 -11.68 24.16 -23.80
N ALA A 218 -12.22 25.12 -23.05
CA ALA A 218 -13.59 25.06 -22.58
C ALA A 218 -14.38 24.57 -23.80
N ALA A 219 -14.96 23.37 -23.69
CA ALA A 219 -15.66 22.79 -24.82
C ALA A 219 -16.63 23.86 -25.27
N ASP A 220 -16.43 24.37 -26.47
CA ASP A 220 -17.41 25.22 -27.12
C ASP A 220 -18.56 24.26 -27.41
N VAL A 221 -19.39 24.04 -26.39
CA VAL A 221 -20.59 23.24 -26.46
C VAL A 221 -21.51 24.07 -27.35
N PRO A 222 -21.76 23.66 -28.61
CA PRO A 222 -22.72 24.37 -29.44
C PRO A 222 -24.07 24.25 -28.72
N ARG A 223 -24.48 25.35 -28.12
CA ARG A 223 -25.73 25.50 -27.38
C ARG A 223 -26.88 25.34 -28.38
N GLY A 224 -27.27 24.10 -28.67
CA GLY A 224 -28.37 23.84 -29.60
C GLY A 224 -28.48 22.46 -30.24
N LYS A 225 -27.57 21.50 -30.03
CA LYS A 225 -27.73 20.14 -30.56
C LYS A 225 -27.95 19.13 -29.43
N THR A 226 -29.22 18.81 -29.16
CA THR A 226 -29.56 17.68 -28.30
C THR A 226 -29.30 16.36 -29.04
N PRO A 227 -28.80 15.31 -28.36
CA PRO A 227 -28.58 14.00 -28.98
C PRO A 227 -29.89 13.41 -29.49
N GLY A 228 -29.86 12.85 -30.69
CA GLY A 228 -31.03 12.49 -31.49
C GLY A 228 -32.00 11.54 -30.80
N VAL A 229 -33.08 12.11 -30.26
CA VAL A 229 -34.32 11.40 -29.96
C VAL A 229 -35.26 11.59 -31.15
N ARG A 230 -35.67 10.50 -31.79
CA ARG A 230 -36.62 10.50 -32.92
C ARG A 230 -37.99 10.98 -32.42
N SER A 231 -38.29 12.26 -32.61
CA SER A 231 -39.61 12.85 -32.35
C SER A 231 -40.47 12.76 -33.62
N THR A 232 -41.56 12.00 -33.56
CA THR A 232 -42.59 11.88 -34.61
C THR A 232 -43.65 12.98 -34.49
N VAL A 233 -43.22 14.24 -34.53
CA VAL A 233 -44.12 15.39 -34.62
C VAL A 233 -43.81 16.17 -35.90
N PRO A 234 -44.79 16.43 -36.80
CA PRO A 234 -44.54 17.18 -38.02
C PRO A 234 -44.02 18.58 -37.69
N PRO A 235 -43.06 19.13 -38.45
CA PRO A 235 -42.50 20.45 -38.18
C PRO A 235 -43.53 21.52 -38.55
N ALA A 236 -44.41 21.88 -37.61
CA ALA A 236 -45.19 23.09 -37.71
C ALA A 236 -44.22 24.28 -37.66
N ARG A 237 -44.20 25.10 -38.71
CA ARG A 237 -43.37 26.32 -38.83
C ARG A 237 -43.48 27.13 -37.54
N GLY A 238 -42.42 27.08 -36.72
CA GLY A 238 -42.33 27.82 -35.48
C GLY A 238 -42.29 29.31 -35.77
N GLN A 239 -43.39 30.00 -35.49
CA GLN A 239 -43.42 31.46 -35.46
C GLN A 239 -42.35 31.92 -34.44
N THR A 240 -41.44 32.79 -34.88
CA THR A 240 -40.43 33.39 -34.00
C THR A 240 -41.10 34.22 -32.91
N GLU A 241 -40.44 34.41 -31.75
CA GLU A 241 -41.00 35.20 -30.64
C GLU A 241 -41.44 36.61 -31.08
N HIS A 242 -40.77 37.18 -32.08
CA HIS A 242 -41.15 38.45 -32.70
C HIS A 242 -42.50 38.39 -33.43
N GLN A 243 -42.78 37.30 -34.15
CA GLN A 243 -44.05 37.09 -34.82
C GLN A 243 -45.19 36.80 -33.83
N LYS A 244 -44.90 36.08 -32.74
CA LYS A 244 -45.89 35.87 -31.66
C LYS A 244 -46.22 37.17 -30.90
N ARG A 245 -45.24 38.07 -30.76
CA ARG A 245 -45.44 39.41 -30.17
C ARG A 245 -46.25 40.31 -31.11
N ALA A 246 -45.98 40.25 -32.42
CA ALA A 246 -46.75 40.99 -33.43
C ALA A 246 -48.21 40.51 -33.51
N ALA A 247 -48.46 39.20 -33.48
CA ALA A 247 -49.83 38.67 -33.44
C ALA A 247 -50.60 39.09 -32.17
N ARG A 248 -49.93 39.11 -31.01
CA ARG A 248 -50.53 39.59 -29.74
C ARG A 248 -50.84 41.08 -29.74
N LEU A 249 -50.10 41.88 -30.50
CA LEU A 249 -50.37 43.32 -30.67
C LEU A 249 -51.43 43.59 -31.75
N ALA A 250 -51.59 42.70 -32.73
CA ALA A 250 -52.58 42.84 -33.79
C ALA A 250 -54.04 42.68 -33.29
N ASP A 251 -54.26 41.89 -32.25
CA ASP A 251 -55.59 41.72 -31.61
C ASP A 251 -55.89 42.77 -30.52
N VAL A 252 -54.98 43.71 -30.29
CA VAL A 252 -55.18 44.84 -29.37
C VAL A 252 -55.47 46.08 -30.21
N ASN A 253 -56.75 46.31 -30.49
CA ASN A 253 -57.22 47.60 -31.00
C ASN A 253 -56.94 48.68 -29.93
N ILE A 254 -56.14 49.67 -30.31
CA ILE A 254 -56.09 51.00 -29.67
C ILE A 254 -56.98 51.92 -30.48
#